data_AF-A0A961FLP7-F1
#
_entry.id   AF-A0A961FLP7-F1
#
_cell.length_a   1.000
_cell.length_b   1.000
_cell.length_c   1.000
_cell.angle_alpha   90.00
_cell.angle_beta   90.00
_cell.angle_gamma   90.00
#
_symmetry.space_group_name_H-M   'P 1'
#
loop_
_entity.id
_entity.type
_entity.pdbx_description
1 polymer ?
#
loop_
_entity_poly.entity_id
_entity_poly.type
_entity_poly.pdbx_seq_one_letter_code
_entity_poly.pdbx_strand_id
1 'polypeptide(L)'
;MIAPRTPCLLAVLLGASCALAAETDTPPFSGSIERLDPALDALIAPGTSIEVLASGFNWSEGPVWMGDHLLFSDVPENTVFRWAPGDKQASAFLHPSGSAPGTESDRPQGSNGLARDAQGHLILCQHGNRQVARLEKDGSFTPLAATFEGKRFNSPNDLVIHPDGSIYFTDPSYGLKGGPDSPLRELDFHGVFRLAPDGQISLVDRDLTWPNGIALSPNAKTLYVAVSDKDHPHVHAYDLAPDGSVKNGRVLFDATPLKSPDRKGGCDGLKIDRLGNIWTTGPGGVLILSSDGKHLSTILTGQATANCAWGDTDGRSLYITADMFLLRVPTLSGAPPPHQP
;
A
#
# COMPACT_ATOMS: atom_id res chain seq x y z
N MET A 1 32.34 -11.87 -74.13
CA MET A 1 32.62 -13.00 -73.23
C MET A 1 33.49 -12.50 -72.10
N ILE A 2 32.92 -12.32 -70.89
CA ILE A 2 33.61 -12.26 -69.59
C ILE A 2 32.51 -12.27 -68.51
N ALA A 3 32.61 -13.31 -67.67
CA ALA A 3 31.96 -13.74 -66.42
C ALA A 3 30.73 -13.00 -65.81
N PRO A 4 29.74 -13.75 -65.29
CA PRO A 4 28.74 -13.23 -64.35
C PRO A 4 29.34 -13.09 -62.95
N ARG A 5 28.98 -12.01 -62.24
CA ARG A 5 29.37 -11.76 -60.85
C ARG A 5 28.51 -12.60 -59.91
N THR A 6 29.17 -13.44 -59.12
CA THR A 6 28.60 -14.20 -58.00
C THR A 6 28.09 -13.24 -56.91
N PRO A 7 26.89 -13.42 -56.36
CA PRO A 7 26.43 -12.62 -55.23
C PRO A 7 27.14 -13.07 -53.95
N CYS A 8 27.74 -12.11 -53.24
CA CYS A 8 28.32 -12.31 -51.92
C CYS A 8 27.17 -12.50 -50.92
N LEU A 9 26.98 -13.71 -50.37
CA LEU A 9 26.08 -13.93 -49.24
C LEU A 9 26.68 -13.26 -48.00
N LEU A 10 26.04 -12.19 -47.54
CA LEU A 10 26.30 -11.59 -46.24
C LEU A 10 25.70 -12.51 -45.17
N ALA A 11 26.52 -13.32 -44.51
CA ALA A 11 26.09 -14.11 -43.37
C ALA A 11 25.84 -13.17 -42.18
N VAL A 12 24.56 -12.90 -41.88
CA VAL A 12 24.17 -12.24 -40.63
C VAL A 12 24.32 -13.26 -39.51
N LEU A 13 25.42 -13.16 -38.76
CA LEU A 13 25.58 -13.82 -37.47
C LEU A 13 24.59 -13.15 -36.50
N LEU A 14 23.41 -13.74 -36.32
CA LEU A 14 22.58 -13.47 -35.15
C LEU A 14 23.33 -13.99 -33.92
N GLY A 15 24.08 -13.10 -33.27
CA GLY A 15 24.56 -13.33 -31.93
C GLY A 15 23.37 -13.43 -30.99
N ALA A 16 22.99 -14.64 -30.62
CA ALA A 16 22.14 -14.86 -29.46
C ALA A 16 22.91 -14.39 -28.23
N SER A 17 22.66 -13.15 -27.82
CA SER A 17 23.07 -12.69 -26.49
C SER A 17 22.21 -13.44 -25.48
N CYS A 18 22.69 -14.60 -25.05
CA CYS A 18 22.30 -15.15 -23.76
C CYS A 18 22.75 -14.13 -22.71
N ALA A 19 21.86 -13.22 -22.34
CA ALA A 19 21.98 -12.55 -21.07
C ALA A 19 21.89 -13.64 -20.01
N LEU A 20 23.04 -14.06 -19.48
CA LEU A 20 23.06 -14.71 -18.18
C LEU A 20 22.41 -13.71 -17.23
N ALA A 21 21.21 -14.03 -16.75
CA ALA A 21 20.63 -13.31 -15.64
C ALA A 21 21.64 -13.42 -14.50
N ALA A 22 22.22 -12.29 -14.11
CA ALA A 22 22.90 -12.22 -12.84
C ALA A 22 21.85 -12.63 -11.79
N GLU A 23 22.10 -13.73 -11.09
CA GLU A 23 21.41 -13.99 -9.83
C GLU A 23 21.63 -12.74 -8.98
N THR A 24 20.58 -11.93 -8.82
CA THR A 24 20.64 -10.77 -7.97
C THR A 24 20.91 -11.28 -6.56
N ASP A 25 21.98 -10.76 -5.96
CA ASP A 25 22.48 -11.03 -4.60
C ASP A 25 21.46 -10.54 -3.56
N THR A 26 20.24 -11.10 -3.63
CA THR A 26 19.12 -10.74 -2.78
C THR A 26 19.45 -11.25 -1.39
N PRO A 27 19.52 -10.38 -0.36
CA PRO A 27 19.82 -10.81 0.99
C PRO A 27 18.87 -11.93 1.41
N PRO A 28 19.37 -12.96 2.12
CA PRO A 28 18.50 -14.02 2.62
C PRO A 28 17.40 -13.42 3.51
N PHE A 29 16.15 -13.73 3.20
CA PHE A 29 15.02 -13.33 4.02
C PHE A 29 15.01 -14.14 5.32
N SER A 30 14.88 -13.45 6.46
CA SER A 30 14.74 -14.06 7.77
C SER A 30 13.60 -13.39 8.53
N GLY A 31 12.46 -14.07 8.57
CA GLY A 31 11.28 -13.61 9.27
C GLY A 31 10.73 -14.69 10.21
N SER A 32 9.89 -14.28 11.15
CA SER A 32 9.27 -15.19 12.12
C SER A 32 7.93 -14.63 12.60
N ILE A 33 7.12 -15.47 13.26
CA ILE A 33 5.85 -15.04 13.85
C ILE A 33 6.00 -15.10 15.37
N GLU A 34 6.09 -13.92 16.00
CA GLU A 34 6.13 -13.77 17.44
C GLU A 34 4.71 -13.94 18.00
N ARG A 35 4.49 -14.99 18.81
CA ARG A 35 3.19 -15.30 19.40
C ARG A 35 3.11 -14.77 20.82
N LEU A 36 2.31 -13.73 21.06
CA LEU A 36 2.20 -13.07 22.37
C LEU A 36 0.95 -13.49 23.13
N ASP A 37 -0.12 -13.85 22.42
CA ASP A 37 -1.41 -14.22 23.01
C ASP A 37 -2.01 -15.48 22.35
N PRO A 38 -2.62 -16.41 23.13
CA PRO A 38 -3.28 -17.60 22.58
C PRO A 38 -4.42 -17.30 21.58
N ALA A 39 -5.04 -16.12 21.63
CA ALA A 39 -6.07 -15.72 20.67
C ALA A 39 -5.55 -15.70 19.22
N LEU A 40 -4.22 -15.58 19.02
CA LEU A 40 -3.59 -15.70 17.71
C LEU A 40 -3.88 -17.05 17.03
N ASP A 41 -4.08 -18.13 17.78
CA ASP A 41 -4.29 -19.46 17.19
C ASP A 41 -5.60 -19.57 16.40
N ALA A 42 -6.53 -18.64 16.60
CA ALA A 42 -7.73 -18.48 15.77
C ALA A 42 -7.46 -17.74 14.45
N LEU A 43 -6.33 -17.04 14.34
CA LEU A 43 -5.97 -16.17 13.22
C LEU A 43 -4.85 -16.74 12.36
N ILE A 44 -3.85 -17.37 12.97
CA ILE A 44 -2.70 -17.99 12.30
C ILE A 44 -2.38 -19.33 12.94
N ALA A 45 -2.43 -20.40 12.15
CA ALA A 45 -2.10 -21.74 12.59
C ALA A 45 -0.65 -21.83 13.14
N PRO A 46 -0.39 -22.57 14.23
CA PRO A 46 0.97 -22.84 14.67
C PRO A 46 1.85 -23.44 13.57
N GLY A 47 3.10 -22.98 13.46
CA GLY A 47 4.03 -23.45 12.44
C GLY A 47 3.88 -22.82 11.04
N THR A 48 2.93 -21.89 10.84
CA THR A 48 2.86 -21.10 9.61
C THR A 48 4.19 -20.38 9.34
N SER A 49 4.69 -20.50 8.11
CA SER A 49 5.87 -19.80 7.61
C SER A 49 5.52 -18.57 6.78
N ILE A 50 6.46 -17.63 6.68
CA ILE A 50 6.37 -16.48 5.77
C ILE A 50 7.00 -16.89 4.43
N GLU A 51 6.28 -16.67 3.34
CA GLU A 51 6.75 -16.95 1.98
C GLU A 51 7.28 -15.68 1.32
N VAL A 52 8.42 -15.78 0.64
CA VAL A 52 8.91 -14.72 -0.26
C VAL A 52 8.40 -15.00 -1.66
N LEU A 53 7.64 -14.06 -2.23
CA LEU A 53 7.01 -14.22 -3.54
C LEU A 53 7.79 -13.51 -4.65
N ALA A 54 8.35 -12.35 -4.35
CA ALA A 54 9.20 -11.57 -5.25
C ALA A 54 10.11 -10.65 -4.44
N SER A 55 11.20 -10.20 -5.06
CA SER A 55 12.15 -9.26 -4.47
C SER A 55 12.74 -8.31 -5.53
N GLY A 56 13.51 -7.31 -5.08
CA GLY A 56 14.25 -6.39 -5.94
C GLY A 56 13.58 -5.03 -6.14
N PHE A 57 12.60 -4.70 -5.30
CA PHE A 57 11.92 -3.39 -5.30
C PHE A 57 12.73 -2.35 -4.51
N ASN A 58 12.52 -1.07 -4.77
CA ASN A 58 13.12 0.01 -3.99
C ASN A 58 12.27 0.35 -2.77
N TRP A 59 10.95 0.42 -2.92
CA TRP A 59 10.01 0.51 -1.80
C TRP A 59 8.64 -0.02 -2.22
N SER A 60 8.39 -1.30 -1.93
CA SER A 60 7.11 -1.94 -2.20
C SER A 60 6.01 -1.42 -1.27
N GLU A 61 4.86 -1.04 -1.81
CA GLU A 61 3.75 -0.39 -1.10
C GLU A 61 2.40 -0.75 -1.71
N GLY A 62 1.31 -0.45 -1.00
CA GLY A 62 -0.04 -0.36 -1.53
C GLY A 62 -0.56 -1.63 -2.19
N PRO A 63 -0.37 -2.83 -1.60
CA PRO A 63 -0.87 -4.04 -2.21
C PRO A 63 -2.40 -4.03 -2.26
N VAL A 64 -2.97 -4.51 -3.36
CA VAL A 64 -4.41 -4.73 -3.54
C VAL A 64 -4.65 -5.98 -4.37
N TRP A 65 -5.57 -6.82 -3.92
CA TRP A 65 -6.00 -8.00 -4.68
C TRP A 65 -7.08 -7.63 -5.70
N MET A 66 -6.82 -7.94 -6.97
CA MET A 66 -7.70 -7.61 -8.10
C MET A 66 -8.67 -8.73 -8.50
N GLY A 67 -8.64 -9.86 -7.79
CA GLY A 67 -9.52 -11.01 -8.01
C GLY A 67 -8.73 -12.28 -8.37
N ASP A 68 -7.74 -12.15 -9.25
CA ASP A 68 -6.87 -13.22 -9.75
C ASP A 68 -5.37 -12.90 -9.61
N HIS A 69 -5.03 -11.67 -9.27
CA HIS A 69 -3.66 -11.21 -9.08
C HIS A 69 -3.59 -10.11 -8.02
N LEU A 70 -2.39 -9.90 -7.49
CA LEU A 70 -2.04 -8.77 -6.64
C LEU A 70 -1.42 -7.67 -7.49
N LEU A 71 -1.82 -6.42 -7.23
CA LEU A 71 -1.09 -5.23 -7.65
C LEU A 71 -0.45 -4.57 -6.44
N PHE A 72 0.71 -3.95 -6.61
CA PHE A 72 1.39 -3.17 -5.56
C PHE A 72 2.32 -2.15 -6.23
N SER A 73 2.57 -1.02 -5.58
CA SER A 73 3.42 0.04 -6.09
C SER A 73 4.88 -0.17 -5.69
N ASP A 74 5.83 0.18 -6.56
CA ASP A 74 7.18 0.59 -6.17
C ASP A 74 7.27 2.11 -6.31
N VAL A 75 7.15 2.81 -5.18
CA VAL A 75 6.87 4.25 -5.17
C VAL A 75 8.02 5.08 -5.76
N PRO A 76 9.31 4.82 -5.44
CA PRO A 76 10.44 5.47 -6.10
C PRO A 76 10.51 5.21 -7.61
N GLU A 77 10.13 4.01 -8.06
CA GLU A 77 10.26 3.60 -9.47
C GLU A 77 9.09 4.03 -10.36
N ASN A 78 8.12 4.77 -9.82
CA ASN A 78 6.95 5.26 -10.56
C ASN A 78 6.20 4.14 -11.30
N THR A 79 6.11 2.97 -10.67
CA THR A 79 5.62 1.73 -11.31
C THR A 79 4.68 0.96 -10.38
N VAL A 80 3.54 0.51 -10.90
CA VAL A 80 2.76 -0.57 -10.27
C VAL A 80 3.22 -1.89 -10.84
N PHE A 81 3.47 -2.86 -9.97
CA PHE A 81 3.80 -4.23 -10.30
C PHE A 81 2.58 -5.14 -10.12
N ARG A 82 2.59 -6.25 -10.87
CA ARG A 82 1.63 -7.35 -10.79
C ARG A 82 2.34 -8.64 -10.39
N TRP A 83 1.71 -9.39 -9.49
CA TRP A 83 2.08 -10.76 -9.15
C TRP A 83 0.82 -11.64 -9.11
N ALA A 84 0.84 -12.82 -9.73
CA ALA A 84 -0.25 -13.79 -9.65
C ALA A 84 0.22 -15.14 -9.08
N PRO A 85 -0.67 -15.95 -8.49
CA PRO A 85 -0.33 -17.28 -8.02
C PRO A 85 0.33 -18.13 -9.12
N GLY A 86 1.52 -18.66 -8.81
CA GLY A 86 2.36 -19.42 -9.74
C GLY A 86 3.46 -18.60 -10.41
N ASP A 87 3.40 -17.26 -10.33
CA ASP A 87 4.49 -16.39 -10.80
C ASP A 87 5.70 -16.53 -9.85
N LYS A 88 6.89 -16.59 -10.45
CA LYS A 88 8.18 -16.61 -9.72
C LYS A 88 8.76 -15.22 -9.45
N GLN A 89 8.20 -14.21 -10.11
CA GLN A 89 8.63 -12.82 -10.04
C GLN A 89 7.44 -11.91 -10.36
N ALA A 90 7.46 -10.67 -9.84
CA ALA A 90 6.49 -9.68 -10.27
C ALA A 90 6.86 -9.10 -11.64
N SER A 91 5.89 -8.54 -12.35
CA SER A 91 6.06 -7.87 -13.64
C SER A 91 5.47 -6.47 -13.60
N ALA A 92 6.04 -5.53 -14.36
CA ALA A 92 5.49 -4.18 -14.44
C ALA A 92 4.08 -4.22 -15.06
N PHE A 93 3.14 -3.55 -14.40
CA PHE A 93 1.74 -3.43 -14.81
C PHE A 93 1.41 -2.04 -15.36
N LEU A 94 1.87 -0.99 -14.67
CA LEU A 94 1.58 0.40 -15.03
C LEU A 94 2.81 1.27 -14.80
N HIS A 95 3.23 1.99 -15.84
CA HIS A 95 4.32 2.97 -15.78
C HIS A 95 4.07 4.07 -16.84
N PRO A 96 4.13 5.37 -16.49
CA PRO A 96 4.25 5.91 -15.14
C PRO A 96 2.96 5.70 -14.31
N SER A 97 3.08 5.47 -13.01
CA SER A 97 1.94 5.21 -12.13
C SER A 97 1.44 6.42 -11.32
N GLY A 98 2.29 7.44 -11.11
CA GLY A 98 1.90 8.59 -10.28
C GLY A 98 2.51 9.93 -10.66
N SER A 99 3.58 9.98 -11.45
CA SER A 99 4.11 11.23 -12.01
C SER A 99 4.21 11.11 -13.53
N ALA A 100 3.31 11.76 -14.26
CA ALA A 100 3.39 11.82 -15.72
C ALA A 100 4.46 12.85 -16.17
N PRO A 101 5.05 12.72 -17.37
CA PRO A 101 5.92 13.76 -17.92
C PRO A 101 5.24 15.15 -17.91
N GLY A 102 5.96 16.17 -17.45
CA GLY A 102 5.44 17.54 -17.35
C GLY A 102 4.66 17.85 -16.06
N THR A 103 4.54 16.88 -15.14
CA THR A 103 3.99 17.14 -13.80
C THR A 103 4.91 18.07 -13.03
N GLU A 104 4.35 19.11 -12.41
CA GLU A 104 5.06 19.95 -11.45
C GLU A 104 5.34 19.12 -10.19
N SER A 105 6.51 18.48 -10.18
CA SER A 105 6.97 17.64 -9.08
C SER A 105 8.48 17.85 -8.89
N ASP A 106 8.87 18.12 -7.65
CA ASP A 106 10.27 18.17 -7.21
C ASP A 106 10.82 16.77 -6.83
N ARG A 107 9.95 15.75 -6.87
CA ARG A 107 10.20 14.34 -6.57
C ARG A 107 9.21 13.47 -7.35
N PRO A 108 9.50 13.08 -8.61
CA PRO A 108 8.53 12.43 -9.51
C PRO A 108 8.23 10.98 -9.14
N GLN A 109 7.61 10.78 -7.97
CA GLN A 109 7.24 9.47 -7.42
C GLN A 109 5.98 8.90 -8.06
N GLY A 110 5.85 7.59 -7.94
CA GLY A 110 4.71 6.82 -8.39
C GLY A 110 3.42 6.98 -7.62
N SER A 111 2.50 6.08 -7.93
CA SER A 111 1.42 5.73 -7.04
C SER A 111 1.96 5.17 -5.74
N ASN A 112 1.14 5.25 -4.69
CA ASN A 112 1.40 4.67 -3.40
C ASN A 112 0.29 3.66 -3.08
N GLY A 113 -0.60 3.97 -2.13
CA GLY A 113 -1.76 3.15 -1.80
C GLY A 113 -2.70 2.90 -2.98
N LEU A 114 -3.16 1.66 -3.08
CA LEU A 114 -4.05 1.17 -4.13
C LEU A 114 -5.32 0.59 -3.51
N ALA A 115 -6.46 0.76 -4.18
CA ALA A 115 -7.71 0.10 -3.82
C ALA A 115 -8.46 -0.36 -5.06
N ARG A 116 -9.35 -1.35 -4.87
CA ARG A 116 -10.26 -1.83 -5.90
C ARG A 116 -11.68 -1.40 -5.56
N ASP A 117 -12.31 -0.65 -6.45
CA ASP A 117 -13.71 -0.25 -6.25
C ASP A 117 -14.69 -1.42 -6.51
N ALA A 118 -15.97 -1.21 -6.19
CA ALA A 118 -17.00 -2.21 -6.36
C ALA A 118 -17.26 -2.58 -7.83
N GLN A 119 -16.85 -1.74 -8.78
CA GLN A 119 -16.91 -2.01 -10.22
C GLN A 119 -15.66 -2.72 -10.73
N GLY A 120 -14.66 -2.93 -9.87
CA GLY A 120 -13.39 -3.57 -10.18
C GLY A 120 -12.35 -2.65 -10.79
N HIS A 121 -12.56 -1.32 -10.78
CA HIS A 121 -11.54 -0.37 -11.18
C HIS A 121 -10.44 -0.24 -10.13
N LEU A 122 -9.26 0.12 -10.60
CA LEU A 122 -8.13 0.47 -9.74
C LEU A 122 -8.19 1.95 -9.37
N ILE A 123 -8.21 2.23 -8.07
CA ILE A 123 -8.09 3.55 -7.48
C ILE A 123 -6.70 3.67 -6.88
N LEU A 124 -6.02 4.79 -7.12
CA LEU A 124 -4.63 4.99 -6.73
C LEU A 124 -4.44 6.36 -6.07
N CYS A 125 -3.69 6.37 -4.98
CA CYS A 125 -3.05 7.56 -4.44
C CYS A 125 -1.79 7.88 -5.26
N GLN A 126 -1.71 9.04 -5.91
CA GLN A 126 -0.58 9.44 -6.76
C GLN A 126 0.24 10.55 -6.09
N HIS A 127 1.47 10.24 -5.66
CA HIS A 127 2.35 11.23 -5.04
C HIS A 127 2.73 12.34 -6.03
N GLY A 128 3.24 11.99 -7.22
CA GLY A 128 3.72 12.97 -8.20
C GLY A 128 2.63 13.94 -8.66
N ASN A 129 1.47 13.42 -9.04
CA ASN A 129 0.32 14.22 -9.50
C ASN A 129 -0.43 14.91 -8.35
N ARG A 130 -0.19 14.49 -7.09
CA ARG A 130 -0.83 15.01 -5.87
C ARG A 130 -2.35 14.84 -5.91
N GLN A 131 -2.82 13.63 -6.21
CA GLN A 131 -4.24 13.33 -6.36
C GLN A 131 -4.59 11.88 -6.02
N VAL A 132 -5.86 11.65 -5.69
CA VAL A 132 -6.50 10.33 -5.81
C VAL A 132 -7.07 10.22 -7.22
N ALA A 133 -6.79 9.13 -7.92
CA ALA A 133 -7.20 8.93 -9.30
C ALA A 133 -7.77 7.52 -9.53
N ARG A 134 -8.61 7.39 -10.55
CA ARG A 134 -9.04 6.10 -11.12
C ARG A 134 -8.27 5.83 -12.40
N LEU A 135 -7.74 4.63 -12.55
CA LEU A 135 -7.17 4.15 -13.81
C LEU A 135 -8.31 3.75 -14.76
N GLU A 136 -8.33 4.35 -15.94
CA GLU A 136 -9.26 4.03 -17.02
C GLU A 136 -8.74 2.89 -17.91
N LYS A 137 -9.65 2.27 -18.67
CA LYS A 137 -9.32 1.13 -19.55
C LYS A 137 -8.33 1.47 -20.66
N ASP A 138 -8.28 2.72 -21.08
CA ASP A 138 -7.33 3.21 -22.09
C ASP A 138 -5.96 3.57 -21.50
N GLY A 139 -5.77 3.36 -20.19
CA GLY A 139 -4.55 3.68 -19.46
C GLY A 139 -4.47 5.14 -18.97
N SER A 140 -5.48 5.96 -19.26
CA SER A 140 -5.55 7.32 -18.72
C SER A 140 -6.00 7.36 -17.26
N PHE A 141 -5.84 8.51 -16.60
CA PHE A 141 -6.27 8.70 -15.23
C PHE A 141 -7.42 9.72 -15.17
N THR A 142 -8.52 9.34 -14.51
CA THR A 142 -9.55 10.29 -14.09
C THR A 142 -9.22 10.78 -12.69
N PRO A 143 -8.98 12.09 -12.47
CA PRO A 143 -8.79 12.63 -11.13
C PRO A 143 -10.11 12.55 -10.34
N LEU A 144 -10.06 11.95 -9.15
CA LEU A 144 -11.19 11.87 -8.24
C LEU A 144 -11.11 12.96 -7.15
N ALA A 145 -9.91 13.22 -6.65
CA ALA A 145 -9.63 14.29 -5.71
C ALA A 145 -8.22 14.85 -5.95
N ALA A 146 -8.12 16.14 -6.31
CA ALA A 146 -6.83 16.81 -6.57
C ALA A 146 -6.65 18.11 -5.76
N THR A 147 -7.74 18.71 -5.28
CA THR A 147 -7.70 19.93 -4.46
C THR A 147 -8.70 19.87 -3.31
N PHE A 148 -8.40 20.63 -2.26
CA PHE A 148 -9.30 20.95 -1.15
C PHE A 148 -9.26 22.45 -0.92
N GLU A 149 -10.43 23.11 -0.91
CA GLU A 149 -10.55 24.57 -0.75
C GLU A 149 -9.64 25.39 -1.71
N GLY A 150 -9.53 24.91 -2.95
CA GLY A 150 -8.72 25.55 -4.00
C GLY A 150 -7.21 25.31 -3.90
N LYS A 151 -6.75 24.56 -2.90
CA LYS A 151 -5.35 24.18 -2.71
C LYS A 151 -5.10 22.73 -3.11
N ARG A 152 -3.96 22.44 -3.72
CA ARG A 152 -3.56 21.06 -4.04
C ARG A 152 -3.27 20.26 -2.77
N PHE A 153 -3.64 18.98 -2.78
CA PHE A 153 -3.21 18.02 -1.74
C PHE A 153 -1.70 17.96 -1.62
N ASN A 154 -1.17 17.51 -0.48
CA ASN A 154 0.27 17.33 -0.30
C ASN A 154 0.77 16.20 -1.23
N SER A 155 0.36 14.98 -0.94
CA SER A 155 0.66 13.76 -1.67
C SER A 155 -0.18 12.63 -1.07
N PRO A 156 -1.42 12.41 -1.56
CA PRO A 156 -2.29 11.36 -1.06
C PRO A 156 -1.55 10.02 -0.97
N ASN A 157 -1.69 9.31 0.15
CA ASN A 157 -0.77 8.24 0.52
C ASN A 157 -1.43 6.86 0.55
N ASP A 158 -2.45 6.64 1.38
CA ASP A 158 -3.26 5.42 1.40
C ASP A 158 -4.76 5.77 1.37
N LEU A 159 -5.61 4.80 1.01
CA LEU A 159 -7.05 4.98 0.92
C LEU A 159 -7.86 3.73 1.29
N VAL A 160 -9.11 3.96 1.69
CA VAL A 160 -10.12 2.92 1.88
C VAL A 160 -11.45 3.36 1.26
N ILE A 161 -12.12 2.41 0.61
CA ILE A 161 -13.45 2.63 0.02
C ILE A 161 -14.50 2.19 1.02
N HIS A 162 -15.36 3.12 1.41
CA HIS A 162 -16.48 2.87 2.30
C HIS A 162 -17.64 2.22 1.51
N PRO A 163 -18.51 1.43 2.18
CA PRO A 163 -19.63 0.74 1.51
C PRO A 163 -20.60 1.64 0.76
N ASP A 164 -20.76 2.89 1.19
CA ASP A 164 -21.59 3.89 0.50
C ASP A 164 -20.95 4.46 -0.78
N GLY A 165 -19.72 4.04 -1.11
CA GLY A 165 -18.94 4.54 -2.25
C GLY A 165 -18.02 5.72 -1.92
N SER A 166 -18.03 6.25 -0.69
CA SER A 166 -17.08 7.28 -0.27
C SER A 166 -15.65 6.74 -0.26
N ILE A 167 -14.68 7.58 -0.57
CA ILE A 167 -13.25 7.27 -0.44
C ILE A 167 -12.69 8.07 0.73
N TYR A 168 -12.16 7.39 1.74
CA TYR A 168 -11.36 8.02 2.79
C TYR A 168 -9.89 7.85 2.45
N PHE A 169 -9.10 8.91 2.56
CA PHE A 169 -7.68 8.87 2.22
C PHE A 169 -6.85 9.78 3.12
N THR A 170 -5.57 9.49 3.21
CA THR A 170 -4.59 10.27 3.98
C THR A 170 -3.73 11.11 3.06
N ASP A 171 -3.33 12.29 3.52
CA ASP A 171 -2.56 13.28 2.75
C ASP A 171 -1.34 13.82 3.53
N PRO A 172 -0.38 12.94 3.91
CA PRO A 172 0.93 13.37 4.39
C PRO A 172 1.77 13.96 3.26
N SER A 173 2.87 14.63 3.58
CA SER A 173 3.77 15.27 2.60
C SER A 173 4.94 14.40 2.12
N TYR A 174 4.87 13.06 2.25
CA TYR A 174 5.95 12.16 1.85
C TYR A 174 6.36 12.29 0.38
N GLY A 175 5.40 12.56 -0.51
CA GLY A 175 5.62 12.73 -1.94
C GLY A 175 6.29 14.03 -2.33
N LEU A 176 6.45 14.98 -1.40
CA LEU A 176 7.07 16.28 -1.65
C LEU A 176 8.52 16.31 -1.20
N LYS A 177 9.43 16.85 -2.00
CA LYS A 177 10.82 17.05 -1.57
C LYS A 177 10.85 18.08 -0.43
N GLY A 178 11.45 17.71 0.70
CA GLY A 178 11.46 18.53 1.91
C GLY A 178 10.21 18.39 2.78
N GLY A 179 9.22 17.59 2.37
CA GLY A 179 8.04 17.26 3.16
C GLY A 179 7.30 18.52 3.64
N PRO A 180 7.18 18.76 4.96
CA PRO A 180 6.52 19.93 5.51
C PRO A 180 7.09 21.28 5.05
N ASP A 181 8.38 21.32 4.68
CA ASP A 181 9.10 22.52 4.25
C ASP A 181 9.14 22.67 2.70
N SER A 182 8.46 21.79 1.96
CA SER A 182 8.43 21.86 0.50
C SER A 182 7.80 23.17 0.01
N PRO A 183 8.39 23.86 -0.99
CA PRO A 183 7.76 25.04 -1.59
C PRO A 183 6.51 24.70 -2.41
N LEU A 184 6.29 23.43 -2.77
CA LEU A 184 5.09 22.98 -3.48
C LEU A 184 3.89 22.73 -2.55
N ARG A 185 4.12 22.72 -1.24
CA ARG A 185 3.10 22.45 -0.23
C ARG A 185 2.13 23.63 -0.12
N GLU A 186 0.83 23.36 -0.29
CA GLU A 186 -0.21 24.39 -0.24
C GLU A 186 -1.12 24.27 1.01
N LEU A 187 -1.30 23.04 1.49
CA LEU A 187 -1.96 22.74 2.76
C LEU A 187 -0.92 22.76 3.89
N ASP A 188 -1.12 23.60 4.89
CA ASP A 188 -0.20 23.79 6.02
C ASP A 188 -0.31 22.70 7.10
N PHE A 189 -1.12 21.66 6.86
CA PHE A 189 -1.29 20.47 7.70
C PHE A 189 -1.15 19.18 6.89
N HIS A 190 -1.11 18.02 7.58
CA HIS A 190 -1.37 16.72 6.98
C HIS A 190 -2.80 16.32 7.32
N GLY A 191 -3.56 15.83 6.34
CA GLY A 191 -4.99 15.61 6.51
C GLY A 191 -5.41 14.17 6.36
N VAL A 192 -6.54 13.84 6.98
CA VAL A 192 -7.41 12.74 6.59
C VAL A 192 -8.63 13.36 5.92
N PHE A 193 -9.00 12.86 4.75
CA PHE A 193 -10.08 13.41 3.94
C PHE A 193 -11.09 12.33 3.58
N ARG A 194 -12.31 12.78 3.27
CA ARG A 194 -13.36 11.97 2.66
C ARG A 194 -13.77 12.61 1.35
N LEU A 195 -13.83 11.82 0.28
CA LEU A 195 -14.52 12.12 -0.96
C LEU A 195 -15.85 11.35 -0.97
N ALA A 196 -16.97 12.07 -0.94
CA ALA A 196 -18.30 11.49 -1.00
C ALA A 196 -18.68 11.08 -2.46
N PRO A 197 -19.67 10.19 -2.65
CA PRO A 197 -20.08 9.73 -3.99
C PRO A 197 -20.57 10.84 -4.93
N ASP A 198 -21.04 11.97 -4.39
CA ASP A 198 -21.46 13.15 -5.16
C ASP A 198 -20.29 14.05 -5.57
N GLY A 199 -19.06 13.71 -5.19
CA GLY A 199 -17.84 14.46 -5.46
C GLY A 199 -17.47 15.47 -4.38
N GLN A 200 -18.23 15.61 -3.30
CA GLN A 200 -17.88 16.52 -2.21
C GLN A 200 -16.67 16.00 -1.43
N ILE A 201 -15.67 16.86 -1.23
CA ILE A 201 -14.50 16.58 -0.39
C ILE A 201 -14.69 17.28 0.96
N SER A 202 -14.54 16.54 2.06
CA SER A 202 -14.56 17.06 3.43
C SER A 202 -13.31 16.65 4.20
N LEU A 203 -12.82 17.55 5.04
CA LEU A 203 -11.77 17.26 6.01
C LEU A 203 -12.32 16.41 7.16
N VAL A 204 -11.63 15.31 7.47
CA VAL A 204 -11.97 14.39 8.57
C VAL A 204 -11.13 14.71 9.80
N ASP A 205 -9.82 14.88 9.63
CA ASP A 205 -8.88 15.24 10.69
C ASP A 205 -7.67 15.99 10.09
N ARG A 206 -7.14 16.98 10.81
CA ARG A 206 -5.93 17.75 10.45
C ARG A 206 -4.85 17.81 11.53
N ASP A 207 -5.08 17.15 12.66
CA ASP A 207 -4.26 17.22 13.87
C ASP A 207 -3.29 16.03 13.97
N LEU A 208 -3.48 14.98 13.16
CA LEU A 208 -2.52 13.88 13.05
C LEU A 208 -1.21 14.34 12.39
N THR A 209 -0.07 14.01 13.00
CA THR A 209 1.24 14.48 12.54
C THR A 209 1.70 13.82 11.24
N TRP A 210 1.43 12.54 11.04
CA TRP A 210 1.79 11.77 9.85
C TRP A 210 0.74 10.68 9.58
N PRO A 211 -0.50 11.04 9.19
CA PRO A 211 -1.53 10.07 8.85
C PRO A 211 -1.08 9.27 7.64
N ASN A 212 -1.24 7.95 7.70
CA ASN A 212 -0.69 7.04 6.70
C ASN A 212 -1.72 5.96 6.31
N GLY A 213 -1.56 4.70 6.73
CA GLY A 213 -2.53 3.65 6.44
C GLY A 213 -3.92 3.95 7.00
N ILE A 214 -4.96 3.54 6.28
CA ILE A 214 -6.35 3.81 6.66
C ILE A 214 -7.24 2.60 6.40
N ALA A 215 -8.14 2.27 7.32
CA ALA A 215 -9.11 1.20 7.12
C ALA A 215 -10.39 1.39 7.94
N LEU A 216 -11.40 0.60 7.59
CA LEU A 216 -12.70 0.58 8.26
C LEU A 216 -12.87 -0.74 9.01
N SER A 217 -13.49 -0.67 10.19
CA SER A 217 -14.05 -1.85 10.85
C SER A 217 -15.02 -2.62 9.92
N PRO A 218 -15.28 -3.93 10.14
CA PRO A 218 -16.13 -4.74 9.25
C PRO A 218 -17.59 -4.28 9.16
N ASN A 219 -18.05 -3.44 10.08
CA ASN A 219 -19.39 -2.84 10.06
C ASN A 219 -19.37 -1.36 9.63
N ALA A 220 -18.21 -0.85 9.20
CA ALA A 220 -17.96 0.53 8.81
C ALA A 220 -18.37 1.59 9.85
N LYS A 221 -18.32 1.27 11.15
CA LYS A 221 -18.63 2.22 12.25
C LYS A 221 -17.41 2.77 12.96
N THR A 222 -16.23 2.25 12.64
CA THR A 222 -14.95 2.74 13.15
C THR A 222 -14.01 2.98 11.97
N LEU A 223 -13.39 4.16 11.93
CA LEU A 223 -12.29 4.50 11.03
C LEU A 223 -10.98 4.38 11.80
N TYR A 224 -10.02 3.65 11.26
CA TYR A 224 -8.68 3.50 11.80
C TYR A 224 -7.68 4.21 10.90
N VAL A 225 -6.75 4.94 11.51
CA VAL A 225 -5.64 5.61 10.82
C VAL A 225 -4.35 5.24 11.53
N ALA A 226 -3.41 4.64 10.82
CA ALA A 226 -2.05 4.48 11.29
C ALA A 226 -1.32 5.81 11.16
N VAL A 227 -0.53 6.12 12.18
CA VAL A 227 0.25 7.36 12.26
C VAL A 227 1.73 6.99 12.28
N SER A 228 2.43 7.35 11.22
CA SER A 228 3.86 7.02 11.01
C SER A 228 4.81 8.02 11.66
N ASP A 229 4.37 8.68 12.73
CA ASP A 229 5.20 9.61 13.46
C ASP A 229 6.45 8.87 13.98
N LYS A 230 7.63 9.40 13.65
CA LYS A 230 8.90 8.74 13.99
C LYS A 230 9.10 8.60 15.49
N ASP A 231 8.53 9.50 16.29
CA ASP A 231 8.70 9.55 17.75
C ASP A 231 7.54 8.82 18.43
N HIS A 232 6.32 8.96 17.88
CA HIS A 232 5.07 8.42 18.44
C HIS A 232 4.25 7.59 17.44
N PRO A 233 4.77 6.47 16.89
CA PRO A 233 4.01 5.65 15.96
C PRO A 233 2.85 4.98 16.68
N HIS A 234 1.65 5.08 16.12
CA HIS A 234 0.44 4.56 16.75
C HIS A 234 -0.68 4.26 15.77
N VAL A 235 -1.70 3.53 16.24
CA VAL A 235 -2.99 3.40 15.56
C VAL A 235 -4.00 4.31 16.24
N HIS A 236 -4.58 5.23 15.48
CA HIS A 236 -5.66 6.11 15.89
C HIS A 236 -7.01 5.52 15.45
N ALA A 237 -8.05 5.70 16.26
CA ALA A 237 -9.40 5.23 15.95
C ALA A 237 -10.43 6.33 16.17
N TYR A 238 -11.46 6.34 15.31
CA TYR A 238 -12.60 7.24 15.40
C TYR A 238 -13.90 6.46 15.31
N ASP A 239 -14.93 6.93 16.00
CA ASP A 239 -16.28 6.48 15.72
C ASP A 239 -16.77 7.19 14.45
N LEU A 240 -17.16 6.43 13.44
CA LEU A 240 -17.63 6.93 12.15
C LEU A 240 -19.16 7.01 12.14
N ALA A 241 -19.69 8.22 11.89
CA ALA A 241 -21.12 8.47 11.81
C ALA A 241 -21.67 8.18 10.39
N PRO A 242 -22.98 7.92 10.24
CA PRO A 242 -23.58 7.63 8.94
C PRO A 242 -23.48 8.76 7.89
N ASP A 243 -23.29 10.00 8.33
CA ASP A 243 -23.07 11.16 7.44
C ASP A 243 -21.61 11.29 6.96
N GLY A 244 -20.73 10.39 7.42
CA GLY A 244 -19.30 10.38 7.13
C GLY A 244 -18.45 11.24 8.06
N SER A 245 -19.04 11.88 9.07
CA SER A 245 -18.29 12.61 10.10
C SER A 245 -17.68 11.66 11.13
N VAL A 246 -16.58 12.09 11.76
CA VAL A 246 -15.90 11.33 12.82
C VAL A 246 -16.04 12.00 14.18
N LYS A 247 -16.01 11.18 15.24
CA LYS A 247 -15.97 11.63 16.64
C LYS A 247 -15.13 10.70 17.50
N ASN A 248 -14.87 11.11 18.75
CA ASN A 248 -14.20 10.29 19.76
C ASN A 248 -12.83 9.74 19.28
N GLY A 249 -12.05 10.59 18.60
CA GLY A 249 -10.67 10.31 18.20
C GLY A 249 -9.84 9.92 19.41
N ARG A 250 -9.13 8.79 19.31
CA ARG A 250 -8.30 8.23 20.38
C ARG A 250 -7.15 7.42 19.82
N VAL A 251 -6.02 7.43 20.53
CA VAL A 251 -4.95 6.44 20.34
C VAL A 251 -5.49 5.09 20.82
N LEU A 252 -5.67 4.15 19.90
CA LEU A 252 -6.10 2.79 20.21
C LEU A 252 -4.92 1.92 20.62
N PHE A 253 -3.77 2.10 19.96
CA PHE A 253 -2.57 1.35 20.25
C PHE A 253 -1.33 2.23 20.08
N ASP A 254 -0.54 2.36 21.13
CA ASP A 254 0.76 3.03 21.13
C ASP A 254 1.87 2.03 20.81
N ALA A 255 2.53 2.19 19.66
CA ALA A 255 3.61 1.31 19.22
C ALA A 255 5.00 1.81 19.64
N THR A 256 5.12 2.98 20.31
CA THR A 256 6.40 3.53 20.79
C THR A 256 7.20 2.52 21.61
N PRO A 257 6.61 1.76 22.56
CA PRO A 257 7.36 0.79 23.36
C PRO A 257 7.98 -0.37 22.56
N LEU A 258 7.51 -0.61 21.33
CA LEU A 258 8.02 -1.68 20.46
C LEU A 258 9.26 -1.25 19.65
N LYS A 259 9.60 0.03 19.63
CA LYS A 259 10.74 0.54 18.85
C LYS A 259 12.05 0.02 19.43
N SER A 260 12.88 -0.55 18.56
CA SER A 260 14.26 -0.92 18.87
C SER A 260 15.11 -0.93 17.59
N PRO A 261 16.45 -0.92 17.69
CA PRO A 261 17.32 -1.06 16.52
C PRO A 261 17.07 -2.32 15.68
N ASP A 262 16.56 -3.39 16.31
CA ASP A 262 16.26 -4.68 15.66
C ASP A 262 14.85 -4.72 15.04
N ARG A 263 13.98 -3.77 15.38
CA ARG A 263 12.59 -3.68 14.93
C ARG A 263 12.41 -2.46 14.01
N LYS A 264 12.80 -2.65 12.75
CA LYS A 264 12.69 -1.62 11.69
C LYS A 264 11.22 -1.25 11.39
N GLY A 265 11.00 -0.03 10.90
CA GLY A 265 9.69 0.45 10.48
C GLY A 265 8.84 1.07 11.59
N GLY A 266 7.61 1.44 11.25
CA GLY A 266 6.64 2.10 12.12
C GLY A 266 5.22 1.79 11.66
N CYS A 267 4.23 2.51 12.18
CA CYS A 267 2.84 2.35 11.77
C CYS A 267 2.59 3.04 10.43
N ASP A 268 2.65 2.28 9.35
CA ASP A 268 2.51 2.70 7.95
C ASP A 268 1.12 2.24 7.43
N GLY A 269 1.03 1.24 6.56
CA GLY A 269 -0.23 0.63 6.11
C GLY A 269 -0.95 -0.27 7.12
N LEU A 270 -2.28 -0.39 6.99
CA LEU A 270 -3.09 -1.32 7.80
C LEU A 270 -4.29 -1.90 7.05
N LYS A 271 -4.78 -3.05 7.51
CA LYS A 271 -6.03 -3.69 7.08
C LYS A 271 -6.76 -4.32 8.26
N ILE A 272 -8.06 -4.58 8.07
CA ILE A 272 -8.92 -5.20 9.07
C ILE A 272 -9.33 -6.59 8.58
N ASP A 273 -9.40 -7.57 9.47
CA ASP A 273 -9.93 -8.89 9.13
C ASP A 273 -11.45 -9.01 9.39
N ARG A 274 -12.05 -10.09 8.90
CA ARG A 274 -13.48 -10.38 9.09
C ARG A 274 -13.95 -10.49 10.54
N LEU A 275 -13.04 -10.69 11.49
CA LEU A 275 -13.32 -10.78 12.92
C LEU A 275 -13.14 -9.44 13.63
N GLY A 276 -12.68 -8.40 12.92
CA GLY A 276 -12.45 -7.06 13.43
C GLY A 276 -11.06 -6.85 14.04
N ASN A 277 -10.13 -7.79 13.87
CA ASN A 277 -8.73 -7.58 14.26
C ASN A 277 -8.05 -6.63 13.30
N ILE A 278 -7.11 -5.85 13.82
CA ILE A 278 -6.34 -4.85 13.09
C ILE A 278 -4.98 -5.45 12.75
N TRP A 279 -4.66 -5.47 11.47
CA TRP A 279 -3.39 -5.94 10.92
C TRP A 279 -2.66 -4.71 10.38
N THR A 280 -1.85 -4.10 11.24
CA THR A 280 -1.15 -2.84 10.94
C THR A 280 0.34 -3.11 10.84
N THR A 281 1.06 -2.42 9.97
CA THR A 281 2.51 -2.38 10.10
C THR A 281 2.89 -1.64 11.39
N GLY A 282 4.09 -1.91 11.89
CA GLY A 282 4.65 -1.36 13.11
C GLY A 282 6.13 -1.72 13.24
N PRO A 283 6.78 -1.35 14.36
CA PRO A 283 8.16 -1.74 14.60
C PRO A 283 8.36 -3.26 14.50
N GLY A 284 9.15 -3.69 13.50
CA GLY A 284 9.55 -5.07 13.24
C GLY A 284 8.75 -5.80 12.16
N GLY A 285 7.60 -5.30 11.74
CA GLY A 285 6.77 -5.95 10.71
C GLY A 285 5.29 -5.66 10.83
N VAL A 286 4.43 -6.68 10.74
CA VAL A 286 2.97 -6.54 10.88
C VAL A 286 2.55 -6.89 12.31
N LEU A 287 1.99 -5.93 13.02
CA LEU A 287 1.33 -6.12 14.31
C LEU A 287 -0.11 -6.59 14.11
N ILE A 288 -0.50 -7.59 14.89
CA ILE A 288 -1.88 -8.10 14.93
C ILE A 288 -2.47 -7.65 16.26
N LEU A 289 -3.47 -6.78 16.19
CA LEU A 289 -4.18 -6.25 17.35
C LEU A 289 -5.62 -6.77 17.33
N SER A 290 -6.18 -7.05 18.51
CA SER A 290 -7.63 -7.23 18.63
C SER A 290 -8.37 -5.91 18.35
N SER A 291 -9.68 -6.01 18.18
CA SER A 291 -10.56 -4.83 17.95
C SER A 291 -10.51 -3.77 19.05
N ASP A 292 -10.09 -4.12 20.27
CA ASP A 292 -9.89 -3.23 21.42
C ASP A 292 -8.42 -2.80 21.61
N GLY A 293 -7.52 -3.15 20.68
CA GLY A 293 -6.13 -2.69 20.67
C GLY A 293 -5.13 -3.58 21.43
N LYS A 294 -5.51 -4.78 21.89
CA LYS A 294 -4.57 -5.71 22.52
C LYS A 294 -3.62 -6.29 21.48
N HIS A 295 -2.31 -6.19 21.71
CA HIS A 295 -1.29 -6.76 20.83
C HIS A 295 -1.22 -8.29 20.98
N LEU A 296 -1.62 -9.02 19.93
CA LEU A 296 -1.70 -10.48 19.91
C LEU A 296 -0.43 -11.12 19.36
N SER A 297 0.24 -10.45 18.41
CA SER A 297 1.40 -10.99 17.68
C SER A 297 2.09 -9.93 16.84
N THR A 298 3.38 -10.16 16.55
CA THR A 298 4.08 -9.53 15.44
C THR A 298 4.53 -10.57 14.42
N ILE A 299 4.18 -10.39 13.14
CA ILE A 299 4.84 -11.05 12.00
C ILE A 299 6.11 -10.25 11.72
N LEU A 300 7.25 -10.74 12.20
CA LEU A 300 8.56 -10.13 12.04
C LEU A 300 9.08 -10.41 10.63
N THR A 301 9.30 -9.36 9.85
CA THR A 301 9.80 -9.48 8.46
C THR A 301 11.30 -9.25 8.35
N GLY A 302 11.93 -8.72 9.41
CA GLY A 302 13.34 -8.28 9.40
C GLY A 302 13.59 -7.01 8.58
N GLN A 303 12.54 -6.44 7.98
CA GLN A 303 12.59 -5.25 7.15
C GLN A 303 11.61 -4.18 7.63
N ALA A 304 11.83 -2.94 7.21
CA ALA A 304 10.77 -1.93 7.33
C ALA A 304 9.60 -2.40 6.46
N THR A 305 8.41 -2.50 7.06
CA THR A 305 7.24 -3.06 6.39
C THR A 305 6.26 -1.94 6.09
N ALA A 306 5.91 -1.78 4.83
CA ALA A 306 5.15 -0.63 4.36
C ALA A 306 3.65 -0.90 4.48
N ASN A 307 3.14 -2.02 3.96
CA ASN A 307 1.69 -2.25 3.91
C ASN A 307 1.34 -3.75 3.86
N CYS A 308 0.05 -4.05 3.89
CA CYS A 308 -0.49 -5.40 3.73
C CYS A 308 -1.86 -5.41 3.06
N ALA A 309 -2.25 -6.56 2.49
CA ALA A 309 -3.56 -6.77 1.88
C ALA A 309 -4.00 -8.21 1.96
N TRP A 310 -5.32 -8.41 2.05
CA TRP A 310 -5.92 -9.71 1.87
C TRP A 310 -6.00 -10.08 0.40
N GLY A 311 -5.78 -11.34 0.07
CA GLY A 311 -5.97 -11.86 -1.27
C GLY A 311 -6.12 -13.38 -1.29
N ASP A 312 -5.86 -13.96 -2.46
CA ASP A 312 -6.31 -15.30 -2.87
C ASP A 312 -7.84 -15.42 -2.94
N THR A 313 -8.32 -16.46 -3.64
CA THR A 313 -9.76 -16.66 -3.89
C THR A 313 -10.59 -16.90 -2.63
N ASP A 314 -9.98 -17.40 -1.56
CA ASP A 314 -10.62 -17.59 -0.26
C ASP A 314 -10.47 -16.38 0.68
N GLY A 315 -9.69 -15.37 0.28
CA GLY A 315 -9.40 -14.17 1.05
C GLY A 315 -8.54 -14.41 2.29
N ARG A 316 -7.85 -15.56 2.40
CA ARG A 316 -7.14 -15.98 3.62
C ARG A 316 -5.62 -15.85 3.55
N SER A 317 -5.09 -15.28 2.49
CA SER A 317 -3.68 -14.91 2.41
C SER A 317 -3.49 -13.46 2.75
N LEU A 318 -2.57 -13.17 3.68
CA LEU A 318 -2.07 -11.83 3.91
C LEU A 318 -0.82 -11.61 3.06
N TYR A 319 -0.93 -10.76 2.05
CA TYR A 319 0.21 -10.24 1.30
C TYR A 319 0.81 -9.06 2.06
N ILE A 320 2.13 -8.96 2.06
CA ILE A 320 2.87 -7.94 2.81
C ILE A 320 3.92 -7.33 1.88
N THR A 321 3.95 -6.01 1.78
CA THR A 321 5.02 -5.28 1.11
C THR A 321 6.03 -4.82 2.15
N ALA A 322 7.26 -5.30 2.06
CA ALA A 322 8.29 -5.11 3.06
C ALA A 322 9.62 -4.71 2.40
N ASP A 323 9.86 -3.39 2.34
CA ASP A 323 11.03 -2.81 1.69
C ASP A 323 11.17 -3.36 0.26
N MET A 324 12.22 -4.13 -0.02
CA MET A 324 12.46 -4.74 -1.33
C MET A 324 11.69 -6.03 -1.61
N PHE A 325 10.80 -6.49 -0.72
CA PHE A 325 10.13 -7.80 -0.82
C PHE A 325 8.62 -7.71 -0.95
N LEU A 326 8.06 -8.63 -1.75
CA LEU A 326 6.67 -9.06 -1.63
C LEU A 326 6.62 -10.40 -0.89
N LEU A 327 5.87 -10.44 0.21
CA LEU A 327 5.73 -11.61 1.07
C LEU A 327 4.27 -12.09 1.13
N ARG A 328 4.07 -13.33 1.58
CA ARG A 328 2.75 -13.88 1.89
C ARG A 328 2.76 -14.71 3.16
N VAL A 329 1.69 -14.59 3.95
CA VAL A 329 1.42 -15.42 5.12
C VAL A 329 0.01 -16.02 5.00
N PRO A 330 -0.12 -17.37 4.92
CA PRO A 330 -1.41 -18.03 5.02
C PRO A 330 -2.05 -17.84 6.40
N THR A 331 -3.34 -17.52 6.45
CA THR A 331 -4.07 -17.25 7.69
C THR A 331 -5.33 -18.12 7.83
N LEU A 332 -5.87 -18.19 9.05
CA LEU A 332 -7.18 -18.79 9.35
C LEU A 332 -8.30 -17.74 9.31
N SER A 333 -7.94 -16.48 9.57
CA SER A 333 -8.80 -15.32 9.33
C SER A 333 -8.77 -14.94 7.83
N GLY A 334 -9.27 -13.75 7.48
CA GLY A 334 -9.22 -13.28 6.11
C GLY A 334 -9.95 -11.96 5.91
N ALA A 335 -10.06 -11.56 4.65
CA ALA A 335 -10.80 -10.37 4.25
C ALA A 335 -12.21 -10.33 4.86
N PRO A 336 -12.68 -9.16 5.32
CA PRO A 336 -14.10 -8.95 5.56
C PRO A 336 -14.89 -9.33 4.30
N PRO A 337 -16.11 -9.86 4.44
CA PRO A 337 -16.97 -10.07 3.27
C PRO A 337 -17.16 -8.72 2.56
N PRO A 338 -17.28 -8.70 1.22
CA PRO A 338 -17.65 -7.48 0.51
C PRO A 338 -18.91 -6.91 1.14
N HIS A 339 -18.90 -5.63 1.46
CA HIS A 339 -20.09 -4.98 1.97
C HIS A 339 -21.17 -5.04 0.88
N GLN A 340 -22.30 -5.66 1.19
CA GLN A 340 -23.46 -5.63 0.31
C GLN A 340 -24.06 -4.22 0.36
N PRO A 341 -24.39 -3.60 -0.78
CA PRO A 341 -24.95 -2.26 -0.85
C PRO A 341 -26.31 -2.13 -0.13
#